data_AF-A0A944BYB6-F1
#
_entry.id   AF-A0A944BYB6-F1
#
_cell.length_a   1.000
_cell.length_b   1.000
_cell.length_c   1.000
_cell.angle_alpha   90.00
_cell.angle_beta   90.00
_cell.angle_gamma   90.00
#
_symmetry.space_group_name_H-M   'P 1'
#
loop_
_entity.id
_entity.type
_entity.pdbx_description
1 polymer ?
#
loop_
_entity_poly.entity_id
_entity_poly.type
_entity_poly.pdbx_seq_one_letter_code
_entity_poly.pdbx_strand_id
1 'polypeptide(L)'
;FNIAKFCRVFQHFPIRLQSALNILSRAGYLEYHEKEDATSRLMVMMQRNELYSVNYLPERTELVLDAVLRRIPGIFAEYRTVEEDMLAEHCDMTQQEVYQHLCSLSRWGIVNYVPKKKIPKITFLTRRLDPKNVTFPPEIYSIRKAHMQKQIEAMANYVLQDELCRSRVLLHHFSDDAPDCGGCDVCLKNKK
;
A
#
# COMPACT_ATOMS: atom_id res chain seq x y z
N PHE A 1 -3.78 -12.36 -4.42
CA PHE A 1 -5.09 -12.46 -3.72
C PHE A 1 -5.96 -11.26 -4.10
N ASN A 2 -7.14 -11.48 -4.71
CA ASN A 2 -8.03 -10.38 -5.08
C ASN A 2 -9.10 -10.19 -4.00
N ILE A 3 -8.96 -9.12 -3.21
CA ILE A 3 -9.87 -8.77 -2.10
C ILE A 3 -11.30 -8.60 -2.61
N ALA A 4 -11.50 -7.84 -3.70
CA ALA A 4 -12.84 -7.56 -4.22
C ALA A 4 -13.56 -8.84 -4.68
N LYS A 5 -12.85 -9.73 -5.37
CA LYS A 5 -13.38 -11.04 -5.77
C LYS A 5 -13.73 -11.90 -4.55
N PHE A 6 -12.84 -11.96 -3.54
CA PHE A 6 -13.10 -12.71 -2.32
C PHE A 6 -14.33 -12.18 -1.56
N CYS A 7 -14.41 -10.87 -1.36
CA CYS A 7 -15.54 -10.23 -0.69
C CYS A 7 -16.88 -10.50 -1.39
N ARG A 8 -16.90 -10.50 -2.73
CA ARG A 8 -18.11 -10.82 -3.51
C ARG A 8 -18.54 -12.28 -3.37
N VAL A 9 -17.59 -13.21 -3.41
CA VAL A 9 -17.88 -14.65 -3.32
C VAL A 9 -18.32 -15.05 -1.91
N PHE A 10 -17.63 -14.55 -0.88
CA PHE A 10 -17.86 -14.94 0.51
C PHE A 10 -18.73 -13.95 1.30
N GLN A 11 -19.33 -12.96 0.62
CA GLN A 11 -20.23 -11.96 1.23
C GLN A 11 -19.59 -11.26 2.45
N HIS A 12 -18.36 -10.80 2.28
CA HIS A 12 -17.61 -10.09 3.31
C HIS A 12 -17.37 -8.62 2.95
N PHE A 13 -17.28 -7.77 3.97
CA PHE A 13 -16.92 -6.36 3.79
C PHE A 13 -15.40 -6.20 3.66
N PRO A 14 -14.89 -5.44 2.67
CA PRO A 14 -13.45 -5.28 2.44
C PRO A 14 -12.66 -4.85 3.68
N ILE A 15 -13.16 -3.85 4.42
CA ILE A 15 -12.49 -3.32 5.63
C ILE A 15 -12.37 -4.40 6.71
N ARG A 16 -13.44 -5.20 6.91
CA ARG A 16 -13.43 -6.29 7.89
C ARG A 16 -12.48 -7.40 7.49
N LEU A 17 -12.47 -7.77 6.21
CA LEU A 17 -11.54 -8.78 5.69
C LEU A 17 -10.09 -8.36 5.87
N GLN A 18 -9.75 -7.14 5.50
CA GLN A 18 -8.39 -6.61 5.63
C GLN A 18 -7.95 -6.55 7.11
N SER A 19 -8.84 -6.11 8.00
CA SER A 19 -8.58 -6.14 9.45
C SER A 19 -8.35 -7.56 9.96
N ALA A 20 -9.16 -8.53 9.51
CA ALA A 20 -8.99 -9.93 9.88
C ALA A 20 -7.66 -10.51 9.36
N LEU A 21 -7.28 -10.21 8.12
CA LEU A 21 -5.98 -10.61 7.55
C LEU A 21 -4.81 -10.02 8.35
N ASN A 22 -4.90 -8.76 8.76
CA ASN A 22 -3.88 -8.12 9.61
C ASN A 22 -3.77 -8.79 10.99
N ILE A 23 -4.90 -9.17 11.60
CA ILE A 23 -4.91 -9.89 12.88
C ILE A 23 -4.27 -11.27 12.71
N LEU A 24 -4.67 -12.02 11.68
CA LEU A 24 -4.10 -13.33 11.36
C LEU A 24 -2.60 -13.23 11.05
N SER A 25 -2.18 -12.13 10.42
CA SER A 25 -0.78 -11.91 10.12
C SER A 25 0.05 -11.65 11.36
N ARG A 26 -0.44 -10.81 12.27
CA ARG A 26 0.20 -10.57 13.57
C ARG A 26 0.23 -11.82 14.45
N ALA A 27 -0.75 -12.71 14.31
CA ALA A 27 -0.78 -14.01 15.00
C ALA A 27 0.16 -15.06 14.40
N GLY A 28 0.86 -14.75 13.31
CA GLY A 28 1.84 -15.65 12.68
C GLY A 28 1.22 -16.78 11.87
N TYR A 29 -0.09 -16.75 11.59
CA TYR A 29 -0.73 -17.79 10.78
C TYR A 29 -0.46 -17.60 9.29
N LEU A 30 -0.34 -16.34 8.86
CA LEU A 30 -0.08 -15.95 7.47
C LEU A 30 0.78 -14.68 7.44
N GLU A 31 1.33 -14.35 6.28
CA GLU A 31 1.85 -13.02 5.99
C GLU A 31 0.94 -12.37 4.95
N TYR A 32 0.44 -11.19 5.28
CA TYR A 32 -0.37 -10.40 4.39
C TYR A 32 0.42 -9.18 3.93
N HIS A 33 0.80 -9.18 2.65
CA HIS A 33 1.43 -8.04 2.00
C HIS A 33 0.38 -7.33 1.16
N GLU A 34 -0.10 -6.20 1.69
CA GLU A 34 -1.18 -5.41 1.09
C GLU A 34 -0.76 -4.80 -0.26
N LYS A 35 0.52 -4.42 -0.35
CA LYS A 35 1.20 -3.95 -1.55
C LYS A 35 2.62 -4.53 -1.47
N GLU A 36 2.88 -5.68 -2.09
CA GLU A 36 4.27 -5.90 -2.50
C GLU A 36 4.57 -4.76 -3.48
N ASP A 37 5.63 -3.98 -3.22
CA ASP A 37 6.27 -3.14 -4.23
C ASP A 37 6.90 -4.08 -5.26
N ALA A 38 6.04 -4.80 -5.98
CA ALA A 38 6.42 -5.54 -7.16
C ALA A 38 6.79 -4.48 -8.18
N THR A 39 8.05 -4.06 -8.17
CA THR A 39 8.61 -3.18 -9.19
C THR A 39 8.37 -3.82 -10.54
N SER A 40 8.02 -3.01 -11.53
CA SER A 40 7.94 -3.49 -12.89
C SER A 40 9.27 -4.10 -13.31
N ARG A 41 9.24 -5.19 -14.08
CA ARG A 41 10.46 -5.86 -14.54
C ARG A 41 10.49 -5.90 -16.05
N LEU A 42 11.68 -5.79 -16.62
CA LEU A 42 11.87 -5.83 -18.06
C LEU A 42 13.12 -6.66 -18.40
N MET A 43 13.02 -7.41 -19.49
CA MET A 43 14.15 -8.09 -20.13
C MET A 43 14.03 -7.88 -21.64
N VAL A 44 15.12 -7.60 -22.34
CA VAL A 44 15.13 -7.54 -23.80
C VAL A 44 15.22 -8.96 -24.35
N MET A 45 14.32 -9.32 -25.27
CA MET A 45 14.24 -10.67 -25.83
C MET A 45 15.06 -10.82 -27.11
N MET A 46 15.29 -9.71 -27.81
CA MET A 46 16.04 -9.68 -29.06
C MET A 46 17.54 -9.54 -28.83
N GLN A 47 18.33 -10.08 -29.76
CA GLN A 47 19.77 -9.84 -29.78
C GLN A 47 20.07 -8.41 -30.23
N ARG A 48 21.23 -7.87 -29.83
CA ARG A 48 21.65 -6.49 -30.19
C ARG A 48 21.53 -6.18 -31.68
N ASN A 49 21.88 -7.13 -32.53
CA ASN A 49 21.87 -6.94 -33.99
C ASN A 49 20.46 -6.89 -34.57
N GLU A 50 19.50 -7.55 -33.93
CA GLU A 50 18.12 -7.61 -34.40
C GLU A 50 17.37 -6.31 -34.06
N LEU A 51 17.77 -5.61 -32.99
CA LEU A 51 17.20 -4.30 -32.63
C LEU A 51 17.38 -3.25 -33.74
N TYR A 52 18.51 -3.28 -34.46
CA TYR A 52 18.77 -2.39 -35.60
C TYR A 52 17.86 -2.67 -36.81
N SER A 53 17.21 -3.82 -36.86
CA SER A 53 16.28 -4.17 -37.94
C SER A 53 14.84 -3.73 -37.66
N VAL A 54 14.56 -3.21 -36.46
CA VAL A 54 13.23 -2.76 -36.07
C VAL A 54 12.95 -1.37 -36.65
N ASN A 55 12.69 -1.31 -37.95
CA ASN A 55 12.54 -0.05 -38.70
C ASN A 55 11.14 0.59 -38.61
N TYR A 56 10.23 0.04 -37.80
CA TYR A 56 8.81 0.44 -37.78
C TYR A 56 8.29 0.80 -36.38
N LEU A 57 9.15 1.31 -35.50
CA LEU A 57 8.71 1.82 -34.20
C LEU A 57 8.17 3.25 -34.34
N PRO A 58 7.04 3.58 -33.69
CA PRO A 58 6.65 4.97 -33.51
C PRO A 58 7.73 5.72 -32.73
N GLU A 59 8.03 6.96 -33.10
CA GLU A 59 9.09 7.80 -32.52
C GLU A 59 9.07 7.82 -30.98
N ARG A 60 7.89 7.98 -30.38
CA ARG A 60 7.73 7.93 -28.91
C ARG A 60 8.10 6.57 -28.30
N THR A 61 7.83 5.48 -28.99
CA THR A 61 8.18 4.13 -28.51
C THR A 61 9.67 3.86 -28.64
N GLU A 62 10.30 4.38 -29.70
CA GLU A 62 11.74 4.34 -29.89
C GLU A 62 12.48 5.11 -28.78
N LEU A 63 12.00 6.29 -28.40
CA LEU A 63 12.54 7.05 -27.25
C LEU A 63 12.51 6.24 -25.95
N VAL A 64 11.41 5.53 -25.68
CA VAL A 64 11.30 4.66 -24.49
C VAL A 64 12.26 3.47 -24.57
N LEU A 65 12.39 2.85 -25.75
CA LEU A 65 13.33 1.74 -25.96
C LEU A 65 14.78 2.19 -25.74
N ASP A 66 15.16 3.34 -26.31
CA ASP A 66 16.50 3.92 -26.14
C ASP A 66 16.80 4.28 -24.67
N ALA A 67 15.83 4.86 -23.97
CA ALA A 67 15.94 5.17 -22.55
C ALA A 67 16.20 3.90 -21.72
N VAL A 68 15.47 2.82 -22.02
CA VAL A 68 15.63 1.52 -21.38
C VAL A 68 17.01 0.93 -21.64
N LEU A 69 17.46 0.93 -22.90
CA LEU A 69 18.76 0.37 -23.29
C LEU A 69 19.95 1.14 -22.69
N ARG A 70 19.83 2.47 -22.54
CA ARG A 70 20.90 3.32 -21.99
C ARG A 70 20.97 3.31 -20.47
N ARG A 71 19.83 3.27 -19.78
CA ARG A 71 19.77 3.46 -18.31
C ARG A 71 19.77 2.17 -17.52
N ILE A 72 19.38 1.04 -18.12
CA ILE A 72 19.22 -0.23 -17.41
C ILE A 72 20.26 -1.25 -17.91
N PRO A 73 21.43 -1.35 -17.23
CA PRO A 73 22.46 -2.29 -17.63
C PRO A 73 22.06 -3.76 -17.37
N GLY A 74 22.56 -4.66 -18.21
CA GLY A 74 22.35 -6.11 -18.07
C GLY A 74 20.95 -6.60 -18.49
N ILE A 75 20.14 -5.74 -19.11
CA ILE A 75 18.75 -6.06 -19.48
C ILE A 75 18.60 -7.14 -20.56
N PHE A 76 19.69 -7.49 -21.24
CA PHE A 76 19.74 -8.59 -22.21
C PHE A 76 19.98 -9.96 -21.56
N ALA A 77 20.52 -10.00 -20.33
CA ALA A 77 20.92 -11.24 -19.67
C ALA A 77 19.86 -11.73 -18.68
N GLU A 78 19.22 -10.81 -17.95
CA GLU A 78 18.24 -11.14 -16.93
C GLU A 78 17.16 -10.06 -16.78
N TYR A 79 16.08 -10.39 -16.06
CA TYR A 79 15.06 -9.42 -15.70
C TYR A 79 15.64 -8.35 -14.76
N ARG A 80 15.49 -7.09 -15.17
CA ARG A 80 15.85 -5.93 -14.35
C ARG A 80 14.60 -5.21 -13.88
N THR A 81 14.68 -4.67 -12.68
CA THR A 81 13.65 -3.79 -12.12
C THR A 81 13.66 -2.46 -12.88
N VAL A 82 12.48 -1.94 -13.17
CA VAL A 82 12.26 -0.73 -13.95
C VAL A 82 11.35 0.21 -13.16
N GLU A 83 11.82 1.44 -12.99
CA GLU A 83 11.03 2.54 -12.48
C GLU A 83 10.44 3.33 -13.64
N GLU A 84 9.13 3.20 -13.85
CA GLU A 84 8.42 3.87 -14.95
C GLU A 84 8.45 5.40 -14.81
N ASP A 85 8.51 5.92 -13.58
CA ASP A 85 8.55 7.36 -13.31
C ASP A 85 9.88 7.97 -13.81
N MET A 86 10.99 7.25 -13.61
CA MET A 86 12.31 7.65 -14.11
C MET A 86 12.38 7.66 -15.65
N LEU A 87 11.66 6.74 -16.32
CA LEU A 87 11.56 6.71 -17.78
C LEU A 87 10.64 7.83 -18.29
N ALA A 88 9.53 8.09 -17.59
CA ALA A 88 8.58 9.15 -17.90
C ALA A 88 9.25 10.53 -17.89
N GLU A 89 10.06 10.84 -16.87
CA GLU A 89 10.84 12.08 -16.78
C GLU A 89 11.83 12.25 -17.95
N HIS A 90 12.45 11.16 -18.40
CA HIS A 90 13.47 11.24 -19.46
C HIS A 90 12.87 11.36 -20.86
N CYS A 91 11.70 10.75 -21.08
CA CYS A 91 11.01 10.77 -22.36
C CYS A 91 10.03 11.94 -22.51
N ASP A 92 9.89 12.80 -21.48
CA ASP A 92 8.88 13.86 -21.39
C ASP A 92 7.46 13.30 -21.65
N MET A 93 7.14 12.21 -20.95
CA MET A 93 5.89 11.47 -21.07
C MET A 93 5.26 11.24 -19.70
N THR A 94 3.99 10.88 -19.68
CA THR A 94 3.33 10.41 -18.46
C THR A 94 3.70 8.94 -18.15
N GLN A 95 3.64 8.55 -16.87
CA GLN A 95 3.84 7.14 -16.47
C GLN A 95 2.94 6.17 -17.25
N GLN A 96 1.71 6.60 -17.56
CA GLN A 96 0.74 5.78 -18.26
C GLN A 96 1.07 5.61 -19.75
N GLU A 97 1.62 6.62 -20.41
CA GLU A 97 2.13 6.50 -21.79
C GLU A 97 3.32 5.55 -21.85
N VAL A 98 4.30 5.70 -20.94
CA VAL A 98 5.44 4.78 -20.85
C VAL A 98 4.98 3.33 -20.65
N TYR A 99 4.04 3.10 -19.73
CA TYR A 99 3.43 1.79 -19.54
C TYR A 99 2.83 1.21 -20.83
N GLN A 100 2.10 2.01 -21.61
CA GLN A 100 1.51 1.57 -22.88
C GLN A 100 2.57 1.25 -23.94
N HIS A 101 3.63 2.05 -24.02
CA HIS A 101 4.75 1.80 -24.92
C HIS A 101 5.51 0.52 -24.54
N LEU A 102 5.78 0.28 -23.25
CA LEU A 102 6.39 -0.96 -22.75
C LEU A 102 5.51 -2.19 -23.02
N CYS A 103 4.18 -2.07 -22.85
CA CYS A 103 3.25 -3.12 -23.25
C CYS A 103 3.27 -3.38 -24.76
N SER A 104 3.41 -2.34 -25.59
CA SER A 104 3.45 -2.47 -27.05
C SER A 104 4.74 -3.14 -27.51
N LEU A 105 5.89 -2.70 -26.99
CA LEU A 105 7.19 -3.36 -27.20
C LEU A 105 7.13 -4.83 -26.80
N SER A 106 6.39 -5.15 -25.72
CA SER A 106 6.24 -6.53 -25.29
C SER A 106 5.34 -7.37 -26.19
N ARG A 107 4.28 -6.78 -26.77
CA ARG A 107 3.46 -7.45 -27.79
C ARG A 107 4.23 -7.71 -29.08
N TRP A 108 5.16 -6.83 -29.43
CA TRP A 108 6.03 -7.01 -30.60
C TRP A 108 7.19 -7.99 -30.35
N GLY A 109 7.32 -8.52 -29.13
CA GLY A 109 8.38 -9.48 -28.78
C GLY A 109 9.77 -8.86 -28.66
N ILE A 110 9.88 -7.53 -28.65
CA ILE A 110 11.17 -6.82 -28.51
C ILE A 110 11.66 -6.93 -27.06
N VAL A 111 10.74 -6.72 -26.12
CA VAL A 111 10.99 -6.84 -24.67
C VAL A 111 9.99 -7.80 -24.03
N ASN A 112 10.33 -8.33 -22.87
CA ASN A 112 9.37 -8.96 -22.00
C ASN A 112 9.16 -8.05 -20.79
N TYR A 113 8.04 -7.34 -20.81
CA TYR A 113 7.69 -6.40 -19.76
C TYR A 113 6.65 -7.02 -18.82
N VAL A 114 7.04 -7.14 -17.55
CA VAL A 114 6.19 -7.62 -16.47
C VAL A 114 5.77 -6.41 -15.62
N PRO A 115 4.53 -5.92 -15.78
CA PRO A 115 4.09 -4.73 -15.08
C PRO A 115 3.97 -4.96 -13.57
N LYS A 116 4.14 -3.87 -12.80
CA LYS A 116 3.86 -3.87 -11.37
C LYS A 116 2.44 -4.36 -11.09
N LYS A 117 2.33 -5.49 -10.37
CA LYS A 117 1.04 -6.00 -9.91
C LYS A 117 0.80 -5.47 -8.49
N LYS A 118 -0.09 -4.48 -8.37
CA LYS A 118 -0.64 -4.06 -7.07
C LYS A 118 -1.68 -5.07 -6.56
N ILE A 119 -1.33 -6.36 -6.56
CA ILE A 119 -2.22 -7.41 -6.06
C ILE A 119 -1.69 -7.86 -4.70
N PRO A 120 -2.49 -7.77 -3.63
CA PRO A 120 -2.10 -8.25 -2.32
C PRO A 120 -1.67 -9.72 -2.38
N LYS A 121 -0.62 -10.07 -1.65
CA LYS A 121 -0.13 -11.45 -1.53
C LYS A 121 -0.40 -11.96 -0.12
N ILE A 122 -0.85 -13.21 -0.05
CA ILE A 122 -1.00 -13.94 1.20
C ILE A 122 -0.08 -15.14 1.13
N THR A 123 0.85 -15.23 2.08
CA THR A 123 1.71 -16.39 2.28
C THR A 123 1.24 -17.12 3.52
N PHE A 124 0.96 -18.42 3.43
CA PHE A 124 0.60 -19.22 4.61
C PHE A 124 1.87 -19.72 5.29
N LEU A 125 2.08 -19.34 6.55
CA LEU A 125 3.25 -19.75 7.33
C LEU A 125 3.05 -21.10 8.02
N THR A 126 1.79 -21.51 8.17
CA THR A 126 1.40 -22.72 8.87
C THR A 126 0.64 -23.65 7.93
N ARG A 127 0.67 -24.95 8.22
CA ARG A 127 -0.25 -25.91 7.56
C ARG A 127 -1.69 -25.53 7.88
N ARG A 128 -2.62 -26.00 7.06
CA ARG A 128 -4.05 -25.80 7.29
C ARG A 128 -4.43 -26.25 8.70
N LEU A 129 -4.84 -25.29 9.52
CA LEU A 129 -5.36 -25.52 10.87
C LEU A 129 -6.88 -25.69 10.82
N ASP A 130 -7.40 -26.52 11.71
CA ASP A 130 -8.83 -26.52 12.01
C ASP A 130 -9.19 -25.17 12.67
N PRO A 131 -10.33 -24.54 12.33
CA PRO A 131 -10.79 -23.31 12.98
C PRO A 131 -10.74 -23.34 14.51
N LYS A 132 -10.95 -24.52 15.14
CA LYS A 132 -10.88 -24.67 16.61
C LYS A 132 -9.48 -24.47 17.19
N ASN A 133 -8.45 -24.64 16.38
CA ASN A 133 -7.05 -24.54 16.77
C ASN A 133 -6.48 -23.14 16.49
N VAL A 134 -7.29 -22.20 16.00
CA VAL A 134 -6.89 -20.81 15.82
C VAL A 134 -7.06 -20.08 17.14
N THR A 135 -5.94 -19.74 17.77
CA THR A 135 -5.87 -19.06 19.06
C THR A 135 -5.19 -17.72 18.90
N PHE A 136 -5.82 -16.67 19.41
CA PHE A 136 -5.22 -15.33 19.40
C PHE A 136 -4.73 -14.99 20.81
N PRO A 137 -3.41 -14.85 21.02
CA PRO A 137 -2.88 -14.31 22.26
C PRO A 137 -3.54 -12.98 22.62
N PRO A 138 -3.79 -12.69 23.91
CA PRO A 138 -4.44 -11.46 24.36
C PRO A 138 -3.82 -10.18 23.81
N GLU A 139 -2.50 -10.16 23.70
CA GLU A 139 -1.69 -9.06 23.16
C GLU A 139 -2.05 -8.70 21.71
N ILE A 140 -2.52 -9.68 20.93
CA ILE A 140 -2.82 -9.48 19.52
C ILE A 140 -4.18 -8.82 19.33
N TYR A 141 -5.17 -9.19 20.15
CA TYR A 141 -6.56 -8.78 19.97
C TYR A 141 -7.17 -8.10 21.20
N SER A 142 -7.31 -8.80 22.33
CA SER A 142 -8.11 -8.31 23.46
C SER A 142 -7.53 -7.06 24.11
N ILE A 143 -6.21 -7.03 24.34
CA ILE A 143 -5.51 -5.87 24.90
C ILE A 143 -5.64 -4.67 23.97
N ARG A 144 -5.42 -4.87 22.66
CA ARG A 144 -5.58 -3.80 21.66
C ARG A 144 -6.99 -3.29 21.56
N LYS A 145 -7.98 -4.17 21.61
CA LYS A 145 -9.40 -3.80 21.64
C LYS A 145 -9.69 -2.92 22.86
N ALA A 146 -9.18 -3.29 24.03
CA ALA A 146 -9.34 -2.50 25.25
C ALA A 146 -8.66 -1.11 25.14
N HIS A 147 -7.45 -1.03 24.58
CA HIS A 147 -6.79 0.26 24.35
C HIS A 147 -7.58 1.14 23.36
N MET A 148 -8.05 0.58 22.25
CA MET A 148 -8.81 1.33 21.26
C MET A 148 -10.15 1.79 21.82
N GLN A 149 -10.81 0.96 22.65
CA GLN A 149 -12.01 1.34 23.39
C GLN A 149 -11.73 2.49 24.34
N LYS A 150 -10.66 2.44 25.14
CA LYS A 150 -10.25 3.54 26.03
C LYS A 150 -9.99 4.84 25.27
N GLN A 151 -9.37 4.78 24.09
CA GLN A 151 -9.13 5.97 23.25
C GLN A 151 -10.45 6.58 22.74
N ILE A 152 -11.39 5.73 22.30
CA ILE A 152 -12.71 6.20 21.85
C ILE A 152 -13.48 6.81 23.02
N GLU A 153 -13.47 6.17 24.18
CA GLU A 153 -14.10 6.68 25.40
C GLU A 153 -13.48 8.01 25.84
N ALA A 154 -12.16 8.14 25.81
CA ALA A 154 -11.47 9.40 26.11
C ALA A 154 -11.87 10.52 25.15
N MET A 155 -11.96 10.23 23.85
CA MET A 155 -12.43 11.20 22.85
C MET A 155 -13.91 11.57 23.06
N ALA A 156 -14.76 10.59 23.36
CA ALA A 156 -16.17 10.84 23.67
C ALA A 156 -16.31 11.73 24.90
N ASN A 157 -15.57 11.45 25.97
CA ASN A 157 -15.53 12.28 27.18
C ASN A 157 -15.05 13.71 26.87
N TYR A 158 -14.01 13.87 26.07
CA TYR A 158 -13.52 15.19 25.66
C TYR A 158 -14.57 16.03 24.93
N VAL A 159 -15.41 15.39 24.09
CA VAL A 159 -16.45 16.07 23.33
C VAL A 159 -17.66 16.39 24.21
N LEU A 160 -18.11 15.42 25.01
CA LEU A 160 -19.38 15.46 25.75
C LEU A 160 -19.28 16.18 27.11
N GLN A 161 -18.11 16.26 27.72
CA GLN A 161 -17.95 16.90 29.02
C GLN A 161 -17.95 18.42 28.89
N ASP A 162 -18.87 19.07 29.60
CA ASP A 162 -19.08 20.52 29.61
C ASP A 162 -18.62 21.19 30.93
N GLU A 163 -18.04 20.43 31.87
CA GLU A 163 -17.70 20.92 33.21
C GLU A 163 -16.25 21.42 33.32
N LEU A 164 -15.30 20.71 32.71
CA LEU A 164 -13.88 21.02 32.78
C LEU A 164 -13.42 21.77 31.53
N CYS A 165 -12.41 22.64 31.68
CA CYS A 165 -11.77 23.29 30.55
C CYS A 165 -11.28 22.26 29.52
N ARG A 166 -11.67 22.41 28.24
CA ARG A 166 -11.27 21.47 27.17
C ARG A 166 -9.76 21.34 27.06
N SER A 167 -9.02 22.44 27.13
CA SER A 167 -7.55 22.43 27.07
C SER A 167 -6.94 21.62 28.21
N ARG A 168 -7.51 21.69 29.41
CA ARG A 168 -7.04 20.93 30.57
C ARG A 168 -7.33 19.43 30.42
N VAL A 169 -8.52 19.06 29.94
CA VAL A 169 -8.86 17.65 29.64
C VAL A 169 -7.92 17.07 28.59
N LEU A 170 -7.60 17.85 27.55
CA LEU A 170 -6.68 17.44 26.50
C LEU A 170 -5.26 17.22 27.04
N LEU A 171 -4.76 18.12 27.89
CA LEU A 171 -3.43 17.99 28.51
C LEU A 171 -3.37 16.76 29.42
N HIS A 172 -4.40 16.53 30.24
CA HIS A 172 -4.45 15.35 31.11
C HIS A 172 -4.39 14.03 30.31
N HIS A 173 -4.99 13.97 29.11
CA HIS A 173 -4.87 12.81 28.24
C HIS A 173 -3.42 12.51 27.83
N PHE A 174 -2.58 13.54 27.70
CA PHE A 174 -1.14 13.42 27.41
C PHE A 174 -0.25 13.40 28.65
N SER A 175 -0.84 13.26 29.84
CA SER A 175 -0.14 13.32 31.14
C SER A 175 0.50 14.68 31.46
N ASP A 176 -0.02 15.75 30.86
CA ASP A 176 0.32 17.14 31.18
C ASP A 176 -0.80 17.79 32.02
N ASP A 177 -0.49 18.90 32.68
CA ASP A 177 -1.47 19.68 33.44
C ASP A 177 -1.25 21.19 33.25
N ALA A 178 -2.34 21.94 33.28
CA ALA A 178 -2.33 23.39 33.15
C ALA A 178 -3.61 24.00 33.78
N PRO A 179 -3.55 25.28 34.18
CA PRO A 179 -4.75 26.01 34.58
C PRO A 179 -5.73 26.16 33.40
N ASP A 180 -6.98 26.50 33.73
CA ASP A 180 -8.04 26.71 32.74
C ASP A 180 -7.63 27.76 31.70
N CYS A 181 -7.77 27.42 30.41
CA CYS A 181 -7.26 28.25 29.31
C CYS A 181 -8.01 29.58 29.12
N GLY A 182 -9.19 29.74 29.73
CA GLY A 182 -9.98 30.97 29.68
C GLY A 182 -10.63 31.29 28.32
N GLY A 183 -10.37 30.49 27.28
CA GLY A 183 -10.79 30.72 25.88
C GLY A 183 -11.53 29.57 25.20
N CYS A 184 -11.69 28.40 25.85
CA CYS A 184 -12.56 27.34 25.32
C CYS A 184 -14.04 27.64 25.57
N ASP A 185 -14.93 26.97 24.83
CA ASP A 185 -16.38 27.06 24.98
C ASP A 185 -16.88 26.84 26.41
N VAL A 186 -16.31 25.89 27.16
CA VAL A 186 -16.63 25.66 28.58
C VAL A 186 -16.20 26.85 29.45
N CYS A 187 -14.97 27.33 29.29
CA CYS A 187 -14.49 28.51 30.02
C CYS A 187 -15.31 29.76 29.72
N LEU A 188 -15.80 29.90 28.48
CA LEU A 188 -16.62 31.02 28.06
C LEU A 188 -18.06 30.91 28.60
N LYS A 189 -18.61 29.70 28.72
CA LYS A 189 -19.90 29.47 29.41
C LYS A 189 -19.80 29.83 30.89
N ASN A 190 -18.73 29.44 31.58
CA ASN A 190 -18.55 29.67 33.03
C ASN A 190 -18.23 31.14 33.40
N LYS A 191 -17.92 31.99 32.43
CA LYS A 191 -17.70 33.43 32.63
C LYS A 191 -18.99 34.27 32.52
N LYS A 192 -20.10 33.67 32.10
CA LYS A 192 -21.43 34.30 32.06
C LYS A 192 -22.16 34.07 33.37
#